data_AF-A0A422QG09-F1
#
_entry.id   AF-A0A422QG09-F1
#
_cell.length_a   1.000
_cell.length_b   1.000
_cell.length_c   1.000
_cell.angle_alpha   90.00
_cell.angle_beta   90.00
_cell.angle_gamma   90.00
#
_symmetry.space_group_name_H-M   'P 1'
#
loop_
_entity.id
_entity.type
_entity.pdbx_description
1 polymer ?
#
loop_
_entity_poly.entity_id
_entity_poly.type
_entity_poly.pdbx_seq_one_letter_code
_entity_poly.pdbx_strand_id
1 'polypeptide(L)'
;YCALLVLLEGPSQPAASGTRLTFGRGMPSLGALRVLDTPQFVRQGDGAQAASADRLGLSRNAFSWEASGDGLRVARLSPTQALYHLDEQLALVAQIESATQDQPYVIPPGHHLVAGHYVLRFDA
;
A
#
# COMPACT_ATOMS: atom_id res chain seq x y z
N TYR A 1 24.51 -3.30 14.91
CA TYR A 1 24.90 -3.37 13.48
C TYR A 1 23.86 -4.18 12.73
N CYS A 2 23.32 -3.66 11.63
CA CYS A 2 22.43 -4.41 10.73
C CYS A 2 22.96 -4.29 9.29
N ALA A 3 22.68 -5.32 8.48
CA ALA A 3 22.89 -5.27 7.03
C ALA A 3 21.56 -4.89 6.37
N LEU A 4 21.58 -3.88 5.52
CA LEU A 4 20.42 -3.45 4.73
C LEU A 4 20.58 -3.96 3.31
N LEU A 5 19.61 -4.75 2.84
CA LEU A 5 19.48 -5.09 1.44
C LEU A 5 18.51 -4.10 0.80
N VAL A 6 19.04 -3.18 0.00
CA VAL A 6 18.24 -2.25 -0.80
C VAL A 6 18.00 -2.88 -2.16
N LEU A 7 16.75 -3.11 -2.52
CA LEU A 7 16.40 -3.52 -3.88
C LEU A 7 16.60 -2.33 -4.81
N LEU A 8 17.34 -2.54 -5.91
CA LEU A 8 17.59 -1.51 -6.94
C LEU A 8 16.28 -0.97 -7.52
N GLU A 9 15.29 -1.84 -7.70
CA GLU A 9 13.93 -1.51 -8.10
C GLU A 9 12.95 -2.21 -7.14
N GLY A 10 12.07 -1.44 -6.52
CA GLY A 10 10.98 -1.99 -5.72
C GLY A 10 9.99 -2.73 -6.61
N PRO A 11 9.24 -3.72 -6.08
CA PRO A 11 8.17 -4.34 -6.83
C PRO A 11 7.16 -3.27 -7.28
N SER A 12 6.94 -3.18 -8.59
CA SER A 12 5.99 -2.25 -9.18
C SER A 12 4.82 -3.01 -9.81
N GLN A 13 3.63 -2.44 -9.77
CA GLN A 13 2.49 -2.93 -10.53
C GLN A 13 2.01 -1.83 -11.49
N PRO A 14 1.81 -2.14 -12.79
CA PRO A 14 1.29 -1.15 -13.72
C PRO A 14 -0.14 -0.74 -13.31
N ALA A 15 -0.37 0.56 -13.38
CA ALA A 15 -1.67 1.18 -13.11
C ALA A 15 -2.28 1.71 -14.41
N ALA A 16 -3.34 1.09 -14.90
CA ALA A 16 -4.08 1.64 -16.03
C ALA A 16 -4.86 2.88 -15.57
N SER A 17 -4.62 4.02 -16.21
CA SER A 17 -5.34 5.27 -15.91
C SER A 17 -6.85 5.08 -16.03
N GLY A 18 -7.62 5.67 -15.11
CA GLY A 18 -9.08 5.60 -15.08
C GLY A 18 -9.65 4.25 -14.63
N THR A 19 -8.81 3.24 -14.32
CA THR A 19 -9.27 1.98 -13.75
C THR A 19 -9.19 2.04 -12.24
N ARG A 20 -10.34 1.96 -11.58
CA ARG A 20 -10.41 1.88 -10.12
C ARG A 20 -10.17 0.46 -9.64
N LEU A 21 -9.20 0.31 -8.75
CA LEU A 21 -8.81 -0.97 -8.16
C LEU A 21 -8.96 -0.94 -6.64
N THR A 22 -9.20 -2.09 -6.03
CA THR A 22 -9.26 -2.25 -4.56
C THR A 22 -7.93 -2.78 -4.05
N PHE A 23 -7.42 -2.14 -3.00
CA PHE A 23 -6.28 -2.59 -2.22
C PHE A 23 -6.76 -3.19 -0.89
N GLY A 24 -6.25 -4.35 -0.53
CA GLY A 24 -6.62 -5.00 0.72
C GLY A 24 -6.06 -6.41 0.89
N ARG A 25 -6.19 -6.93 2.10
CA ARG A 25 -5.62 -8.22 2.50
C ARG A 25 -6.10 -9.36 1.61
N GLY A 26 -5.16 -10.15 1.11
CA GLY A 26 -5.45 -11.38 0.35
C GLY A 26 -5.81 -11.14 -1.12
N MET A 27 -5.77 -9.90 -1.61
CA MET A 27 -5.99 -9.61 -3.02
C MET A 27 -4.87 -10.23 -3.88
N PRO A 28 -5.19 -11.01 -4.95
CA PRO A 28 -4.18 -11.61 -5.82
C PRO A 28 -3.33 -10.58 -6.57
N SER A 29 -3.92 -9.43 -6.91
CA SER A 29 -3.23 -8.30 -7.57
C SER A 29 -2.05 -7.79 -6.77
N LEU A 30 -2.08 -7.93 -5.44
CA LEU A 30 -1.01 -7.49 -4.54
C LEU A 30 0.09 -8.53 -4.35
N GLY A 31 -0.05 -9.74 -4.92
CA GLY A 31 0.93 -10.81 -4.76
C GLY A 31 2.34 -10.39 -5.19
N ALA A 32 2.46 -9.60 -6.26
CA ALA A 32 3.74 -9.08 -6.75
C ALA A 32 4.39 -8.04 -5.80
N LEU A 33 3.60 -7.37 -4.95
CA LEU A 33 4.09 -6.35 -4.01
C LEU A 33 4.50 -6.95 -2.65
N ARG A 34 4.15 -8.22 -2.39
CA ARG A 34 4.42 -8.92 -1.13
C ARG A 34 5.82 -9.56 -1.10
N VAL A 35 6.85 -8.73 -1.18
CA VAL A 35 8.27 -9.18 -1.14
C VAL A 35 8.57 -10.04 0.10
N LEU A 36 7.88 -9.76 1.21
CA LEU A 36 8.10 -10.44 2.49
C LEU A 36 7.30 -11.75 2.68
N ASP A 37 6.24 -12.00 1.90
CA ASP A 37 5.43 -13.24 2.04
C ASP A 37 6.01 -14.45 1.27
N THR A 38 7.14 -14.30 0.55
CA THR A 38 7.77 -15.42 -0.17
C THR A 38 9.30 -15.33 -0.19
N PRO A 39 10.04 -16.43 0.02
CA PRO A 39 10.04 -17.32 1.18
C PRO A 39 11.09 -16.88 2.23
N GLN A 40 10.70 -16.92 3.52
CA GLN A 40 11.58 -17.03 4.71
C GLN A 40 12.23 -15.78 5.36
N PHE A 41 11.91 -14.54 4.99
CA PHE A 41 12.40 -13.39 5.79
C PHE A 41 11.69 -13.24 7.15
N VAL A 42 10.51 -13.84 7.30
CA VAL A 42 9.77 -13.90 8.57
C VAL A 42 9.87 -15.32 9.13
N ARG A 43 10.80 -15.55 10.07
CA ARG A 43 10.80 -16.77 10.88
C ARG A 43 9.64 -16.68 11.88
N GLN A 44 8.63 -17.52 11.72
CA GLN A 44 7.62 -17.73 12.77
C GLN A 44 8.03 -18.93 13.62
N GLY A 45 7.84 -18.85 14.94
CA GLY A 45 8.16 -19.93 15.87
C GLY A 45 7.41 -21.22 15.54
N ASP A 46 7.96 -22.35 15.98
CA ASP A 46 7.50 -23.70 15.61
C ASP A 46 5.98 -23.86 15.73
N GLY A 47 5.35 -24.25 14.61
CA GLY A 47 3.95 -24.70 14.56
C GLY A 47 2.91 -23.68 14.07
N ALA A 48 3.27 -22.42 13.81
CA ALA A 48 2.34 -21.44 13.24
C ALA A 48 2.23 -21.58 11.71
N GLN A 49 1.01 -21.79 11.18
CA GLN A 49 0.76 -21.55 9.75
C GLN A 49 1.13 -20.10 9.43
N ALA A 50 1.92 -19.87 8.37
CA ALA A 50 2.37 -18.55 7.95
C ALA A 50 1.17 -17.58 7.86
N ALA A 51 1.01 -16.74 8.88
CA ALA A 51 0.07 -15.65 8.84
C ALA A 51 0.66 -14.59 7.90
N SER A 52 0.12 -14.47 6.69
CA SER A 52 0.50 -13.44 5.71
C SER A 52 0.68 -12.09 6.41
N ALA A 53 1.74 -11.36 6.07
CA ALA A 53 2.05 -10.04 6.62
C ALA A 53 0.85 -9.08 6.51
N ASP A 54 -0.05 -9.28 5.55
CA ASP A 54 -1.31 -8.54 5.40
C ASP A 54 -2.25 -8.64 6.61
N ARG A 55 -2.15 -9.70 7.42
CA ARG A 55 -2.89 -9.78 8.69
C ARG A 55 -2.40 -8.76 9.71
N LEU A 56 -1.17 -8.26 9.55
CA LEU A 56 -0.59 -7.18 10.34
C LEU A 56 -0.96 -5.82 9.71
N GLY A 57 -2.15 -5.34 10.05
CA GLY A 57 -2.52 -3.94 9.82
C GLY A 57 -3.17 -3.60 8.47
N LEU A 58 -3.55 -4.59 7.65
CA LEU A 58 -4.32 -4.36 6.42
C LEU A 58 -5.73 -4.98 6.50
N SER A 59 -6.74 -4.14 6.27
CA SER A 59 -8.14 -4.56 6.14
C SER A 59 -8.36 -5.37 4.85
N ARG A 60 -9.39 -6.23 4.82
CA ARG A 60 -9.76 -7.00 3.60
C ARG A 60 -10.06 -6.11 2.40
N ASN A 61 -10.80 -5.03 2.62
CA ASN A 61 -11.05 -3.96 1.65
C ASN A 61 -10.55 -2.66 2.30
N ALA A 62 -9.26 -2.35 2.15
CA ALA A 62 -8.62 -1.25 2.86
C ALA A 62 -9.00 0.10 2.25
N PHE A 63 -8.72 0.24 0.96
CA PHE A 63 -9.01 1.43 0.17
C PHE A 63 -9.16 1.07 -1.31
N SER A 64 -9.81 1.92 -2.08
CA SER A 64 -9.74 1.89 -3.53
C SER A 64 -8.80 2.98 -4.03
N TRP A 65 -8.17 2.74 -5.16
CA TRP A 65 -7.30 3.69 -5.82
C TRP A 65 -7.52 3.72 -7.32
N GLU A 66 -7.17 4.84 -7.94
CA GLU A 66 -7.31 5.06 -9.36
C GLU A 66 -6.19 6.01 -9.82
N ALA A 67 -5.40 5.59 -10.80
CA ALA A 67 -4.40 6.46 -11.40
C ALA A 67 -5.08 7.48 -12.33
N SER A 68 -4.65 8.74 -12.24
CA SER A 68 -5.10 9.83 -13.10
C SER A 68 -3.94 10.77 -13.42
N GLY A 69 -4.11 11.66 -14.40
CA GLY A 69 -3.09 12.64 -14.75
C GLY A 69 -2.70 13.59 -13.61
N ASP A 70 -3.61 13.81 -12.65
CA ASP A 70 -3.40 14.67 -11.49
C ASP A 70 -2.77 13.92 -10.29
N GLY A 71 -2.60 12.60 -10.41
CA GLY A 71 -2.06 11.74 -9.35
C GLY A 71 -2.94 10.54 -9.01
N LEU A 72 -2.63 9.92 -7.87
CA LEU A 72 -3.32 8.75 -7.36
C LEU A 72 -4.55 9.18 -6.54
N ARG A 73 -5.75 8.87 -7.03
CA ARG A 73 -7.01 9.15 -6.33
C ARG A 73 -7.31 7.99 -5.38
N VAL A 74 -7.42 8.27 -4.10
CA VAL A 74 -7.59 7.28 -3.02
C VAL A 74 -8.92 7.50 -2.32
N ALA A 75 -9.66 6.41 -2.05
CA ALA A 75 -10.87 6.43 -1.24
C ALA A 75 -10.85 5.31 -0.20
N ARG A 76 -11.23 5.60 1.04
CA ARG A 76 -11.28 4.61 2.11
C ARG A 76 -12.45 3.66 1.88
N LEU A 77 -12.19 2.37 2.05
CA LEU A 77 -13.23 1.33 2.04
C LEU A 77 -13.46 0.71 3.41
N SER A 78 -12.48 0.82 4.31
CA SER A 78 -12.58 0.39 5.70
C SER A 78 -12.41 1.59 6.65
N PRO A 79 -13.36 1.84 7.57
CA PRO A 79 -13.26 2.94 8.53
C PRO A 79 -12.17 2.72 9.58
N THR A 80 -11.71 1.47 9.77
CA THR A 80 -10.64 1.12 10.69
C THR A 80 -9.27 1.09 10.02
N GLN A 81 -9.20 1.21 8.68
CA GLN A 81 -7.93 1.30 7.99
C GLN A 81 -7.35 2.71 8.15
N ALA A 82 -6.23 2.82 8.86
CA ALA A 82 -5.41 4.02 8.85
C ALA A 82 -4.68 4.14 7.51
N LEU A 83 -4.69 5.35 6.95
CA LEU A 83 -4.00 5.71 5.72
C LEU A 83 -3.24 7.02 5.95
N TYR A 84 -1.98 7.06 5.52
CA TYR A 84 -1.15 8.25 5.64
C TYR A 84 -0.55 8.63 4.29
N HIS A 85 -0.50 9.92 4.03
CA HIS A 85 0.18 10.51 2.89
C HIS A 85 1.54 11.04 3.37
N LEU A 86 2.62 10.57 2.74
CA LEU A 86 3.97 11.11 2.92
C LEU A 86 4.44 11.78 1.64
N ASP A 87 5.30 12.78 1.76
CA ASP A 87 5.97 13.40 0.61
C ASP A 87 7.06 12.49 0.01
N GLU A 88 7.74 12.99 -1.02
CA GLU A 88 8.85 12.29 -1.68
C GLU A 88 10.05 12.02 -0.74
N GLN A 89 10.19 12.76 0.37
CA GLN A 89 11.19 12.54 1.42
C GLN A 89 10.68 11.69 2.59
N LEU A 90 9.50 11.08 2.49
CA LEU A 90 8.85 10.29 3.54
C LEU A 90 8.43 11.12 4.78
N ALA A 91 8.31 12.44 4.67
CA ALA A 91 7.76 13.26 5.74
C ALA A 91 6.22 13.19 5.71
N LEU A 92 5.60 13.16 6.89
CA LEU A 92 4.15 13.07 7.02
C LEU A 92 3.47 14.36 6.52
N VAL A 93 2.62 14.22 5.49
CA VAL A 93 1.81 15.32 4.94
C VAL A 93 0.42 15.32 5.57
N ALA A 94 -0.25 14.16 5.62
CA ALA A 94 -1.60 14.05 6.16
C ALA A 94 -1.95 12.63 6.59
N GLN A 95 -2.88 12.51 7.54
CA GLN A 95 -3.69 11.31 7.73
C GLN A 95 -4.96 11.42 6.89
N ILE A 96 -5.27 10.41 6.09
CA ILE A 96 -6.43 10.42 5.19
C ILE A 96 -7.63 9.86 5.95
N GLU A 97 -8.49 10.75 6.48
CA GLU A 97 -9.60 10.36 7.35
C GLU A 97 -10.95 10.26 6.64
N SER A 98 -11.24 11.15 5.70
CA SER A 98 -12.62 11.29 5.15
C SER A 98 -12.72 11.05 3.64
N ALA A 99 -11.68 10.50 3.01
CA ALA A 99 -11.69 10.26 1.56
C ALA A 99 -12.72 9.19 1.18
N THR A 100 -13.68 9.56 0.34
CA THR A 100 -14.74 8.67 -0.17
C THR A 100 -14.60 8.49 -1.68
N GLN A 101 -15.44 7.63 -2.26
CA GLN A 101 -15.41 7.39 -3.71
C GLN A 101 -15.86 8.60 -4.53
N ASP A 102 -16.78 9.41 -3.98
CA ASP A 102 -17.28 10.64 -4.61
C ASP A 102 -16.36 11.84 -4.33
N GLN A 103 -15.63 11.80 -3.21
CA GLN A 103 -14.65 12.81 -2.82
C GLN A 103 -13.30 12.13 -2.49
N PRO A 104 -12.55 11.68 -3.51
CA PRO A 104 -11.28 11.00 -3.29
C PRO A 104 -10.20 11.98 -2.85
N TYR A 105 -9.25 11.49 -2.06
CA TYR A 105 -8.02 12.21 -1.74
C TYR A 105 -7.00 11.99 -2.85
N VAL A 106 -6.31 13.04 -3.30
CA VAL A 106 -5.32 12.95 -4.38
C VAL A 106 -3.92 12.99 -3.81
N ILE A 107 -3.12 11.98 -4.13
CA ILE A 107 -1.69 11.92 -3.82
C ILE A 107 -0.92 12.27 -5.10
N PRO A 108 -0.08 13.32 -5.10
CA PRO A 108 0.71 13.70 -6.27
C PRO A 108 1.69 12.61 -6.70
N PRO A 109 2.14 12.61 -7.97
CA PRO A 109 3.27 11.79 -8.39
C PRO A 109 4.52 12.02 -7.53
N GLY A 110 5.28 10.97 -7.25
CA GLY A 110 6.47 10.97 -6.39
C GLY A 110 6.19 10.87 -4.89
N HIS A 111 4.95 11.11 -4.45
CA HIS A 111 4.53 10.98 -3.06
C HIS A 111 4.09 9.56 -2.70
N HIS A 112 3.93 9.30 -1.40
CA HIS A 112 3.70 7.98 -0.86
C HIS A 112 2.36 7.85 -0.11
N LEU A 113 1.72 6.69 -0.27
CA LEU A 113 0.61 6.22 0.54
C LEU A 113 1.08 5.12 1.48
N VAL A 114 0.83 5.27 2.78
CA VAL A 114 1.06 4.23 3.77
C VAL A 114 -0.25 3.57 4.16
N ALA A 115 -0.31 2.24 4.07
CA ALA A 115 -1.46 1.43 4.48
C ALA A 115 -0.99 0.16 5.20
N GLY A 116 -1.09 0.14 6.54
CA GLY A 116 -0.52 -0.93 7.33
C GLY A 116 1.01 -0.94 7.20
N HIS A 117 1.58 -2.05 6.74
CA HIS A 117 3.03 -2.19 6.50
C HIS A 117 3.44 -1.84 5.06
N TYR A 118 2.50 -1.46 4.20
CA TYR A 118 2.80 -1.05 2.82
C TYR A 118 3.13 0.43 2.77
N VAL A 119 4.21 0.76 2.06
CA VAL A 119 4.53 2.12 1.58
C VAL A 119 4.49 2.06 0.06
N LEU A 120 3.49 2.69 -0.53
CA LEU A 120 3.24 2.68 -1.98
C LEU A 120 3.61 4.05 -2.54
N ARG A 121 4.42 4.09 -3.58
CA ARG A 121 4.73 5.30 -4.34
C ARG A 121 3.99 5.25 -5.67
N PHE A 122 3.44 6.38 -6.09
CA PHE A 122 2.92 6.54 -7.44
C PHE A 122 3.90 7.35 -8.27
N ASP A 123 4.35 6.79 -9.38
CA ASP A 123 5.20 7.46 -10.37
C ASP A 123 4.41 7.60 -11.68
N ALA A 124 4.52 8.77 -12.32
CA ALA A 124 3.82 9.11 -13.57
C ALA A 124 4.71 8.87 -14.80
#